data_AF-A0AAV3I9G5-F1
#
_entry.id   AF-A0AAV3I9G5-F1
#
_cell.length_a   1.000
_cell.length_b   1.000
_cell.length_c   1.000
_cell.angle_alpha   90.00
_cell.angle_beta   90.00
_cell.angle_gamma   90.00
#
_symmetry.space_group_name_H-M   'P 1'
#
loop_
_entity.id
_entity.type
_entity.pdbx_description
1 polymer ?
#
loop_
_entity_poly.entity_id
_entity_poly.type
_entity_poly.pdbx_seq_one_letter_code
_entity_poly.pdbx_strand_id
1 'polypeptide(L)' 'MTTITKDRLLTIQHWRETYGPGSNVVLPAEEAEELARIALASLAAVSDERAAYELFMEKRFGESVDRRRAKN' A
#
# COMPACT_ATOMS: atom_id res chain seq x y z
N MET A 1 -22.90 -2.42 -2.65
CA MET A 1 -21.46 -2.60 -2.35
C MET A 1 -21.31 -3.95 -1.68
N THR A 2 -20.60 -4.87 -2.32
CA THR A 2 -20.24 -6.17 -1.75
C THR A 2 -18.85 -6.05 -1.12
N THR A 3 -18.76 -6.24 0.19
CA THR A 3 -17.48 -6.24 0.89
C THR A 3 -16.80 -7.59 0.72
N ILE A 4 -15.60 -7.61 0.17
CA ILE A 4 -14.82 -8.85 0.10
C ILE A 4 -14.37 -9.23 1.52
N THR A 5 -14.64 -10.46 1.93
CA THR A 5 -14.27 -10.93 3.28
C THR A 5 -12.81 -11.35 3.31
N LYS A 6 -12.21 -11.35 4.51
CA LYS A 6 -10.82 -11.82 4.69
C LYS A 6 -10.63 -13.27 4.23
N ASP A 7 -11.59 -14.14 4.51
CA ASP A 7 -11.54 -15.54 4.07
C ASP A 7 -11.56 -15.67 2.55
N ARG A 8 -12.30 -14.77 1.88
CA ARG A 8 -12.32 -14.70 0.41
C ARG A 8 -10.96 -14.26 -0.14
N LEU A 9 -10.32 -13.26 0.47
CA LEU A 9 -8.97 -12.83 0.10
C LEU A 9 -7.94 -13.96 0.25
N LEU A 10 -8.00 -14.72 1.35
CA LEU A 10 -7.13 -15.88 1.58
C LEU A 10 -7.35 -16.98 0.54
N THR A 11 -8.61 -17.23 0.14
CA THR A 11 -8.94 -18.19 -0.92
C THR A 11 -8.31 -17.79 -2.26
N ILE A 12 -8.43 -16.50 -2.62
CA ILE A 12 -7.86 -15.96 -3.86
C ILE A 12 -6.32 -16.06 -3.85
N GLN A 13 -5.69 -15.81 -2.70
CA GLN A 13 -4.25 -15.99 -2.53
C GLN A 13 -3.82 -17.45 -2.73
N HIS A 14 -4.58 -18.40 -2.19
CA HIS A 14 -4.26 -19.83 -2.26
C HIS A 14 -4.40 -20.42 -3.67
N TRP A 15 -5.23 -19.82 -4.54
CA TRP A 15 -5.34 -20.27 -5.94
C TRP A 15 -4.01 -20.21 -6.70
N ARG A 16 -3.10 -19.29 -6.35
CA ARG A 16 -1.75 -19.25 -6.94
C ARG A 16 -0.95 -20.52 -6.65
N GLU A 17 -1.16 -21.11 -5.47
CA GLU A 17 -0.50 -22.35 -5.05
C GLU A 17 -1.17 -23.56 -5.73
N THR A 18 -2.48 -23.52 -5.94
CA THR A 18 -3.25 -24.61 -6.56
C THR A 18 -3.01 -24.71 -8.07
N TYR A 19 -3.03 -23.58 -8.78
CA TYR A 19 -2.99 -23.56 -10.25
C TYR A 19 -1.59 -23.26 -10.82
N GLY A 20 -0.62 -22.93 -9.97
CA GLY A 20 0.77 -22.70 -10.38
C GLY A 20 1.02 -21.33 -11.03
N PRO A 21 2.30 -20.93 -11.17
CA PRO A 21 2.67 -19.65 -11.77
C PRO A 21 2.28 -19.58 -13.25
N GLY A 22 1.57 -18.52 -13.63
CA GLY A 22 1.11 -18.28 -15.01
C GLY A 22 -0.35 -18.64 -15.28
N SER A 23 -1.06 -19.20 -14.29
CA SER A 23 -2.50 -19.48 -14.40
C SER A 23 -3.34 -18.21 -14.21
N ASN A 24 -4.34 -18.04 -15.08
CA ASN A 24 -5.30 -16.94 -14.98
C ASN A 24 -6.34 -17.25 -13.91
N VAL A 25 -6.59 -16.27 -13.05
CA VAL A 25 -7.66 -16.30 -12.05
C VAL A 25 -8.83 -15.45 -12.55
N VAL A 26 -10.03 -16.03 -12.59
CA VAL A 26 -11.26 -15.33 -12.98
C VAL A 26 -12.07 -14.99 -11.73
N LEU A 27 -12.44 -13.73 -11.58
CA LEU A 27 -13.24 -13.19 -10.49
C LEU A 27 -14.46 -12.45 -11.05
N PRO A 28 -15.60 -12.41 -10.33
CA PRO A 28 -16.70 -11.48 -10.63
C PRO A 28 -16.21 -10.03 -10.71
N ALA A 29 -16.85 -9.22 -11.54
CA ALA A 29 -16.46 -7.83 -11.76
C ALA A 29 -16.48 -7.02 -10.46
N GLU A 30 -17.46 -7.26 -9.61
CA GLU A 30 -17.64 -6.59 -8.32
C GLU A 30 -16.53 -6.95 -7.32
N GLU A 31 -16.09 -8.22 -7.29
CA GLU A 31 -14.96 -8.65 -6.45
C GLU A 31 -13.65 -8.01 -6.93
N ALA A 32 -13.44 -7.94 -8.25
CA ALA A 32 -12.26 -7.33 -8.84
C ALA A 32 -12.20 -5.82 -8.58
N GLU A 33 -13.33 -5.11 -8.67
CA GLU A 33 -13.41 -3.68 -8.38
C GLU A 33 -13.07 -3.38 -6.91
N GLU A 34 -13.62 -4.16 -5.98
CA GLU A 34 -13.33 -3.99 -4.55
C GLU A 34 -11.86 -4.28 -4.22
N LEU A 35 -11.28 -5.33 -4.81
CA LEU A 35 -9.87 -5.64 -4.69
C LEU A 35 -8.98 -4.50 -5.18
N ALA A 36 -9.31 -3.91 -6.35
CA ALA A 36 -8.58 -2.78 -6.89
C ALA A 36 -8.67 -1.56 -5.97
N ARG A 37 -9.87 -1.27 -5.44
CA ARG A 37 -10.09 -0.17 -4.48
C ARG A 37 -9.24 -0.36 -3.23
N ILE A 38 -9.24 -1.55 -2.63
CA ILE A 38 -8.43 -1.86 -1.44
C ILE A 38 -6.94 -1.71 -1.75
N ALA A 39 -6.46 -2.25 -2.87
CA ALA A 39 -5.06 -2.15 -3.26
C ALA A 39 -4.63 -0.69 -3.46
N LEU A 40 -5.44 0.12 -4.13
CA LEU A 40 -5.18 1.55 -4.31
C LEU A 40 -5.15 2.30 -2.98
N ALA A 41 -6.09 2.01 -2.07
CA ALA A 41 -6.10 2.61 -0.74
C ALA A 41 -4.85 2.23 0.08
N SER A 42 -4.40 0.98 0.02
CA SER A 42 -3.16 0.55 0.67
C SER A 42 -1.92 1.25 0.10
N LEU A 43 -1.85 1.45 -1.23
CA LEU A 43 -0.74 2.18 -1.84
C LEU A 43 -0.73 3.66 -1.43
N ALA A 44 -1.90 4.29 -1.33
CA ALA A 44 -2.03 5.67 -0.85
C ALA A 44 -1.58 5.80 0.62
N ALA A 45 -1.99 4.88 1.50
CA ALA A 45 -1.61 4.89 2.92
C ALA A 45 -0.10 4.83 3.14
N VAL A 46 0.62 4.02 2.37
CA VAL A 46 2.10 3.93 2.44
C VAL A 46 2.77 5.25 2.07
N SER A 47 2.19 5.99 1.11
CA SER A 47 2.68 7.31 0.73
C SER A 47 2.47 8.34 1.86
N ASP A 48 1.30 8.32 2.49
CA ASP A 48 0.97 9.25 3.57
C ASP A 48 1.83 9.01 4.83
N GLU A 49 2.08 7.75 5.21
CA GLU A 49 2.94 7.44 6.36
C GLU A 49 4.39 7.88 6.14
N ARG A 50 4.92 7.64 4.94
CA ARG A 50 6.26 8.09 4.57
C ARG A 50 6.35 9.61 4.53
N ALA A 51 5.37 10.28 3.91
CA ALA A 51 5.30 11.74 3.86
C ALA A 51 5.16 12.34 5.27
N ALA A 52 4.37 11.73 6.15
CA ALA A 52 4.23 12.15 7.54
C ALA A 52 5.54 11.99 8.32
N TYR A 53 6.28 10.90 8.10
CA TYR A 53 7.59 10.69 8.70
C TYR A 53 8.62 11.70 8.17
N GLU A 54 8.67 11.94 6.86
CA GLU A 54 9.57 12.92 6.25
C GLU A 54 9.29 14.34 6.75
N LEU A 55 8.01 14.75 6.80
CA LEU A 55 7.58 16.04 7.36
C LEU A 55 7.92 16.16 8.86
N PHE A 56 7.74 15.08 9.63
CA PHE A 56 8.15 15.04 11.03
C PHE A 56 9.65 15.23 11.19
N MET A 57 10.46 14.54 10.39
CA MET A 57 11.92 14.62 10.44
C MET A 57 12.43 16.01 10.01
N GLU A 58 11.88 16.58 8.95
CA GLU A 58 12.18 17.94 8.49
C GLU A 58 11.85 18.98 9.57
N LYS A 59 10.65 18.92 10.16
CA LYS A 59 10.22 19.88 11.18
C LYS A 59 11.05 19.80 12.47
N ARG A 60 11.53 18.62 12.84
CA ARG A 60 12.27 18.41 14.10
C ARG A 60 13.77 18.63 13.96
N PHE A 61 14.34 18.38 12.79
CA PHE A 61 15.79 18.38 12.59
C PHE A 61 16.30 19.23 11.41
N GLY A 62 15.42 19.81 10.58
CA GLY A 62 15.80 20.61 9.41
C GLY A 62 16.75 21.77 9.72
N GLU A 63 16.45 22.56 10.75
CA GLU A 63 17.30 23.69 11.18
C GLU A 63 18.70 23.26 11.68
N SER A 64 18.84 22.02 12.13
CA SER A 64 20.09 21.46 12.67
C SER A 64 21.12 21.16 11.58
N VAL A 65 20.64 20.96 10.35
CA VAL A 65 21.46 20.71 9.17
C VAL A 65 21.89 22.04 8.53
N ASP A 66 20.98 23.03 8.46
CA ASP A 66 21.27 24.36 7.89
C ASP A 66 22.36 25.13 8.65
N ARG A 67 22.37 25.06 9.99
CA ARG A 67 23.37 25.79 10.80
C ARG A 67 24.81 25.30 10.60
N ARG A 68 25.00 24.04 10.18
CA ARG A 68 26.33 23.50 9.83
C ARG A 68 26.82 23.96 8.46
N ARG A 69 25.91 24.24 7.52
CA ARG A 69 26.24 24.74 6.18
C ARG A 69 26.55 26.23 6.16
N ALA A 70 25.98 27.01 7.08
CA ALA A 70 26.21 28.45 7.20
C ALA A 70 27.53 28.84 7.90
N LYS A 71 28.28 27.87 8.44
CA LYS A 71 29.52 28.11 9.22
C LYS A 71 30.80 27.68 8.50
N ASN A 72 30.71 27.23 7.24
CA ASN A 72 31.86 26.86 6.41
C ASN A 72 31.96 27.81 5.22
#